data_AF-A0AAV5D815-F1
#
_entry.id   AF-A0AAV5D815-F1
#
_cell.length_a   1.000
_cell.length_b   1.000
_cell.length_c   1.000
_cell.angle_alpha   90.00
_cell.angle_beta   90.00
_cell.angle_gamma   90.00
#
_symmetry.space_group_name_H-M   'P 1'
#
loop_
_entity.id
_entity.type
_entity.pdbx_description
1 polymer ?
#
loop_
_entity_poly.entity_id
_entity_poly.type
_entity_poly.pdbx_seq_one_letter_code
_entity_poly.pdbx_strand_id
1 'polypeptide(L)' 'MGIKDAYDHCRQAFFWLGKASTSGANCLVAWDKVTRRRELGGLGIKDTNIQNACLLVKLIHRLHTSTDST' A
#
# COMPACT_ATOMS: atom_id res chain seq x y z
N MET A 1 4.89 13.23 -9.59
CA MET A 1 4.87 11.95 -8.85
C MET A 1 4.18 12.21 -7.52
N GLY A 2 3.06 11.55 -7.24
CA GLY A 2 2.31 11.78 -5.99
C GLY A 2 3.08 11.24 -4.78
N ILE A 3 2.78 11.74 -3.58
CA ILE A 3 3.37 11.25 -2.33
C ILE A 3 3.14 9.73 -2.14
N LYS A 4 1.99 9.24 -2.59
CA LYS A 4 1.64 7.81 -2.57
C LYS A 4 2.57 6.99 -3.45
N ASP A 5 2.82 7.46 -4.67
CA ASP A 5 3.69 6.78 -5.64
C ASP A 5 5.14 6.76 -5.17
N ALA A 6 5.62 7.86 -4.58
CA ALA A 6 6.97 7.93 -4.01
C ALA A 6 7.15 6.98 -2.83
N TYR A 7 6.15 6.89 -1.95
CA TYR A 7 6.15 5.95 -0.83
C TYR A 7 6.15 4.49 -1.31
N ASP A 8 5.34 4.16 -2.31
CA ASP A 8 5.25 2.82 -2.85
C ASP A 8 6.54 2.41 -3.60
N HIS A 9 7.17 3.36 -4.29
CA HIS A 9 8.48 3.17 -4.90
C HIS A 9 9.57 2.88 -3.85
N CYS A 10 9.61 3.64 -2.75
CA CYS A 10 10.55 3.38 -1.65
C CYS A 10 10.32 2.00 -1.01
N ARG A 11 9.06 1.57 -0.86
CA ARG A 11 8.72 0.24 -0.33
C ARG A 11 9.17 -0.87 -1.26
N GLN A 12 8.91 -0.73 -2.55
CA GLN A 12 9.38 -1.65 -3.57
C GLN A 12 10.91 -1.74 -3.57
N ALA A 13 11.59 -0.60 -3.42
CA ALA A 13 13.03 -0.56 -3.37
C ALA A 13 13.63 -1.28 -2.17
N PHE A 14 13.07 -1.00 -0.99
CA PHE A 14 13.45 -1.69 0.23
C PHE A 14 13.19 -3.20 0.13
N PHE A 15 12.06 -3.60 -0.46
CA PHE A 15 11.69 -5.00 -0.57
C PHE A 15 12.65 -5.81 -1.46
N TRP A 16 13.05 -5.27 -2.62
CA TRP A 16 13.91 -6.00 -3.56
C TRP A 16 15.41 -5.91 -3.24
N LEU A 17 15.87 -4.76 -2.74
CA LEU A 17 17.30 -4.46 -2.62
C LEU A 17 17.76 -4.16 -1.19
N GLY A 18 16.83 -4.07 -0.22
CA GLY A 18 17.15 -3.64 1.14
C GLY A 18 17.60 -2.18 1.24
N LYS A 19 17.43 -1.37 0.19
CA LYS A 19 17.87 0.03 0.10
C LYS A 19 16.73 0.92 -0.41
N ALA A 20 16.76 2.21 -0.06
CA ALA A 20 15.69 3.16 -0.39
C ALA A 20 15.62 3.59 -1.88
N SER A 21 16.50 3.08 -2.75
CA SER A 21 16.51 3.41 -4.18
C SER A 21 16.86 2.18 -5.01
N THR A 22 16.11 1.96 -6.09
CA THR A 22 16.41 0.93 -7.10
C THR A 22 16.81 1.58 -8.42
N SER A 23 17.87 1.05 -9.04
CA SER A 23 17.98 1.11 -10.50
C SER A 23 17.09 -0.01 -11.06
N GLY A 24 16.21 0.31 -12.01
CA GLY A 24 15.04 -0.49 -12.42
C GLY A 24 15.27 -1.94 -12.88
N ALA A 25 16.51 -2.42 -12.90
CA ALA A 25 16.88 -3.78 -13.27
C ALA A 25 16.70 -4.85 -12.15
N ASN A 26 16.32 -4.45 -10.93
CA ASN A 26 16.33 -5.36 -9.77
C ASN A 26 14.95 -5.86 -9.32
N CYS A 27 13.87 -5.52 -10.02
CA CYS A 27 12.52 -5.95 -9.65
C CYS A 27 12.19 -7.29 -10.34
N LEU A 28 12.31 -8.40 -9.59
CA LEU A 28 11.99 -9.75 -10.10
C LEU A 28 10.49 -9.93 -10.40
N VAL A 29 9.64 -9.18 -9.70
CA VAL A 29 8.18 -9.24 -9.87
C VAL A 29 7.60 -7.82 -9.85
N ALA A 30 6.66 -7.55 -10.77
CA ALA A 30 5.92 -6.29 -10.80
C ALA A 30 5.18 -6.07 -9.46
N TRP A 31 5.27 -4.86 -8.92
CA TRP A 31 4.74 -4.54 -7.58
C TRP A 31 3.24 -4.82 -7.42
N ASP A 32 2.46 -4.62 -8.50
CA ASP A 32 1.03 -4.94 -8.57
C ASP A 32 0.74 -6.45 -8.29
N LYS A 33 1.64 -7.34 -8.72
CA LYS A 33 1.54 -8.78 -8.44
C LYS A 33 1.95 -9.12 -7.01
N VAL A 34 2.85 -8.33 -6.41
CA VAL A 34 3.35 -8.54 -5.04
C VAL A 34 2.27 -8.18 -4.02
N THR A 35 1.53 -7.09 -4.25
CA THR A 35 0.45 -6.63 -3.37
C THR A 35 -0.83 -7.45 -3.50
N ARG A 36 -0.95 -8.27 -4.56
CA ARG A 36 -2.07 -9.19 -4.74
C ARG A 36 -2.21 -10.16 -3.56
N ARG A 37 -3.45 -10.54 -3.24
CA ARG A 37 -3.73 -11.53 -2.18
C ARG A 37 -3.01 -12.86 -2.48
N ARG A 38 -2.57 -13.55 -1.42
CA ARG A 38 -1.87 -14.86 -1.52
C ARG A 38 -2.68 -15.90 -2.31
N GLU A 39 -3.99 -15.91 -2.12
CA GLU A 39 -4.93 -16.79 -2.84
C GLU A 39 -4.93 -16.58 -4.37
N LEU A 40 -4.51 -15.40 -4.84
CA LEU A 40 -4.48 -15.02 -6.25
C LEU A 40 -3.05 -15.06 -6.84
N GLY A 41 -2.11 -15.72 -6.14
CA GLY A 41 -0.72 -15.89 -6.56
C GLY A 41 0.19 -14.69 -6.23
N GLY A 42 -0.22 -13.79 -5.35
CA GLY A 42 0.62 -12.69 -4.86
C GLY A 42 1.31 -12.99 -3.53
N LEU A 43 2.09 -12.02 -3.04
CA LEU A 43 2.81 -12.15 -1.76
C LEU A 43 1.94 -11.79 -0.55
N GLY A 44 0.76 -11.20 -0.77
CA GLY A 44 -0.13 -10.74 0.30
C GLY A 44 0.38 -9.48 1.02
N ILE A 45 1.31 -8.75 0.42
CA ILE A 45 1.74 -7.45 0.95
C ILE A 45 0.56 -6.48 0.83
N LYS A 46 0.29 -5.73 1.90
CA LYS A 46 -0.83 -4.77 1.90
C LYS A 46 -0.60 -3.69 0.85
N ASP A 47 -1.61 -3.50 0.01
CA ASP A 47 -1.74 -2.36 -0.87
C ASP A 47 -1.98 -1.08 -0.04
N THR A 48 -1.07 -0.11 -0.17
CA THR A 48 -1.14 1.16 0.56
C THR A 48 -2.33 2.02 0.11
N ASN A 49 -2.77 1.92 -1.14
CA ASN A 49 -3.96 2.63 -1.61
C ASN A 49 -5.21 2.11 -0.93
N ILE A 50 -5.36 0.78 -0.86
CA ILE A 50 -6.48 0.14 -0.16
C ILE A 50 -6.43 0.48 1.34
N GLN A 51 -5.26 0.37 1.97
CA GLN A 51 -5.11 0.70 3.38
C GLN A 51 -5.48 2.17 3.66
N ASN A 52 -5.05 3.10 2.82
CA ASN A 52 -5.40 4.51 2.96
C ASN A 52 -6.91 4.74 2.81
N ALA A 53 -7.54 4.12 1.82
CA ALA A 53 -8.99 4.18 1.65
C ALA A 53 -9.74 3.62 2.89
N CYS A 54 -9.30 2.49 3.43
CA CYS A 54 -9.88 1.93 4.65
C CYS A 54 -9.72 2.84 5.87
N LEU A 55 -8.59 3.56 5.98
CA LEU A 55 -8.37 4.53 7.06
C LEU A 55 -9.32 5.73 6.94
N LEU A 56 -9.53 6.25 5.72
CA LEU A 56 -10.49 7.32 5.46
C LEU A 56 -11.92 6.88 5.78
N VAL A 57 -12.32 5.69 5.33
CA VAL A 57 -13.63 5.11 5.66
C VAL A 57 -13.79 4.93 7.18
N LYS A 58 -12.75 4.45 7.87
CA LYS A 58 -12.77 4.32 9.34
C LYS A 58 -12.92 5.68 10.03
N LEU A 59 -12.26 6.73 9.52
CA LEU A 59 -12.39 8.08 10.05
C LEU A 59 -13.80 8.63 9.86
N ILE A 60 -14.36 8.50 8.66
CA ILE A 60 -15.74 8.90 8.35
C ILE A 60 -16.72 8.16 9.26
N HIS A 61 -16.57 6.84 9.39
CA HIS A 61 -17.39 6.05 10.29
C HIS A 61 -17.29 6.54 11.73
N ARG A 62 -16.08 6.88 12.22
CA ARG A 62 -15.90 7.44 13.58
C ARG A 62 -16.67 8.75 13.74
N LEU A 63 -16.58 9.65 12.77
CA LEU A 63 -17.30 10.93 12.80
C LEU A 63 -18.82 10.73 12.86
N HIS A 64 -19.38 9.85 12.03
CA HIS A 64 -20.83 9.56 12.05
C HIS A 64 -21.27 8.87 13.35
N THR A 65 -20.52 7.89 13.85
CA THR A 65 -20.88 7.25 15.13
C THR A 65 -20.76 8.19 16.33
N SER A 66 -19.91 9.22 16.25
CA SER A 66 -19.82 10.26 17.27
C SER A 66 -20.99 11.23 17.21
N THR A 67 -21.56 11.49 16.03
CA THR A 67 -22.75 12.34 15.88
C THR A 67 -24.06 11.62 16.23
N ASP A 68 -24.17 10.31 15.96
CA ASP A 68 -25.38 9.53 16.29
C ASP A 68 -25.53 9.25 17.80
N SER A 69 -24.51 9.56 18.61
CA SER A 69 -24.51 9.32 20.06
C SER A 69 -24.90 10.55 20.90
N THR A 70 -25.44 11.62 20.28
CA THR A 70 -25.90 12.84 20.98
C THR A 70 -27.41 12.97 20.95
#